data_AF-R4LF75-F1
#
_entry.id   AF-R4LF75-F1
#
_cell.length_a   1.000
_cell.length_b   1.000
_cell.length_c   1.000
_cell.angle_alpha   90.00
_cell.angle_beta   90.00
_cell.angle_gamma   90.00
#
_symmetry.space_group_name_H-M   'P 1'
#
loop_
_entity.id
_entity.type
_entity.pdbx_description
1 polymer ?
#
loop_
_entity_poly.entity_id
_entity_poly.type
_entity_poly.pdbx_seq_one_letter_code
_entity_poly.pdbx_strand_id
1 'polypeptide(L)'
;MTPDEWALTLFGQDDRHQEPGGKRWLLEGRLVALAVEALRLRVNVVLDFGFWSRDERSALRWMAASVGASCEIVYLPVDRAVQWERIEHRWEHTPEQTFPMAETELDAWREHFQAPDPDELSGASLPAPPPGDESWLDWAERFWPSLAAALTPSLTRSSNEGPTER
;
A
#
# COMPACT_ATOMS: atom_id res chain seq x y z
N MET A 1 7.46 9.06 1.39
CA MET A 1 7.84 8.31 0.17
C MET A 1 6.62 7.55 -0.27
N THR A 2 6.15 7.84 -1.48
CA THR A 2 4.90 7.27 -2.01
C THR A 2 5.22 6.08 -2.92
N PRO A 3 4.30 5.13 -3.12
CA PRO A 3 4.48 4.08 -4.11
C PRO A 3 4.63 4.62 -5.53
N ASP A 4 4.05 5.79 -5.85
CA ASP A 4 4.19 6.44 -7.16
C ASP A 4 5.64 6.85 -7.44
N GLU A 5 6.31 7.48 -6.46
CA GLU A 5 7.72 7.88 -6.56
C GLU A 5 8.64 6.67 -6.85
N TRP A 6 8.40 5.57 -6.15
CA TRP A 6 9.13 4.31 -6.37
C TRP A 6 8.78 3.65 -7.70
N ALA A 7 7.50 3.63 -8.09
CA ALA A 7 7.05 3.03 -9.34
C ALA A 7 7.66 3.76 -10.54
N LEU A 8 7.65 5.10 -10.53
CA LEU A 8 8.31 5.92 -11.56
C LEU A 8 9.81 5.60 -11.65
N THR A 9 10.48 5.51 -10.50
CA THR A 9 11.92 5.24 -10.44
C THR A 9 12.29 3.84 -10.93
N LEU A 10 11.50 2.82 -10.56
CA LEU A 10 11.82 1.41 -10.80
C LEU A 10 11.28 0.89 -12.14
N PHE A 11 10.14 1.40 -12.59
CA PHE A 11 9.40 0.86 -13.74
C PHE A 11 9.17 1.87 -14.86
N GLY A 12 9.37 3.16 -14.59
CA GLY A 12 9.08 4.24 -15.54
C GLY A 12 7.60 4.57 -15.63
N GLN A 13 7.27 5.51 -16.53
CA GLN A 13 5.91 6.06 -16.68
C GLN A 13 4.95 5.15 -17.46
N ASP A 14 5.48 4.24 -18.28
CA ASP A 14 4.67 3.33 -19.10
C ASP A 14 3.97 2.25 -18.25
N ASP A 15 4.48 1.99 -17.05
CA ASP A 15 3.96 0.97 -16.13
C ASP A 15 2.88 1.54 -15.20
N ARG A 16 1.80 2.03 -15.82
CA ARG A 16 0.67 2.68 -15.14
C ARG A 16 -0.35 1.72 -14.54
N HIS A 17 -0.20 0.42 -14.80
CA HIS A 17 -1.26 -0.56 -14.61
C HIS A 17 -1.31 -1.08 -13.17
N GLN A 18 -2.42 -0.78 -12.50
CA GLN A 18 -2.82 -1.47 -11.27
C GLN A 18 -3.59 -2.74 -11.61
N GLU A 19 -2.85 -3.74 -12.09
CA GLU A 19 -3.41 -5.06 -12.36
C GLU A 19 -3.14 -6.01 -11.18
N PRO A 20 -4.06 -6.94 -10.89
CA PRO A 20 -3.82 -7.95 -9.88
C PRO A 20 -2.52 -8.72 -10.13
N GLY A 21 -1.64 -8.72 -9.14
CA GLY A 21 -0.31 -9.34 -9.23
C GLY A 21 0.72 -8.55 -10.04
N GLY A 22 0.40 -7.32 -10.46
CA GLY A 22 1.31 -6.43 -11.18
C GLY A 22 2.47 -5.92 -10.31
N LYS A 23 3.45 -5.28 -10.95
CA LYS A 23 4.65 -4.75 -10.28
C LYS A 23 4.35 -3.74 -9.17
N ARG A 24 3.27 -2.96 -9.33
CA ARG A 24 2.80 -2.01 -8.31
C ARG A 24 2.42 -2.73 -7.02
N TRP A 25 1.67 -3.83 -7.10
CA TRP A 25 1.27 -4.63 -5.94
C TRP A 25 2.48 -5.30 -5.27
N LEU A 26 3.48 -5.73 -6.06
CA LEU A 26 4.75 -6.22 -5.53
C LEU A 26 5.54 -5.13 -4.79
N LEU A 27 5.57 -3.91 -5.30
CA LEU A 27 6.21 -2.77 -4.65
C LEU A 27 5.48 -2.40 -3.35
N GLU A 28 4.17 -2.25 -3.39
CA GLU A 28 3.35 -1.93 -2.23
C GLU A 28 3.49 -2.98 -1.13
N GLY A 29 3.49 -4.28 -1.47
CA GLY A 29 3.70 -5.33 -0.48
C GLY A 29 5.04 -5.24 0.25
N ARG A 30 6.11 -4.79 -0.43
CA ARG A 30 7.41 -4.53 0.21
C ARG A 30 7.35 -3.32 1.13
N LEU A 31 6.66 -2.25 0.72
CA LEU A 31 6.47 -1.05 1.55
C LEU A 31 5.60 -1.34 2.77
N VAL A 32 4.56 -2.16 2.64
CA VAL A 32 3.71 -2.62 3.75
C VAL A 32 4.52 -3.47 4.72
N ALA A 33 5.33 -4.43 4.23
CA ALA A 33 6.19 -5.22 5.10
C ALA A 33 7.18 -4.36 5.88
N LEU A 34 7.81 -3.38 5.22
CA LEU A 34 8.71 -2.43 5.87
C LEU A 34 7.99 -1.61 6.94
N ALA A 35 6.73 -1.19 6.68
CA ALA A 35 5.92 -0.50 7.66
C ALA A 35 5.65 -1.37 8.90
N VAL A 36 5.31 -2.65 8.71
CA VAL A 36 5.11 -3.59 9.82
C VAL A 36 6.39 -3.76 10.65
N GLU A 37 7.56 -3.89 10.01
CA GLU A 37 8.85 -3.96 10.72
C GLU A 37 9.17 -2.67 11.49
N ALA A 38 8.92 -1.50 10.88
CA ALA A 38 9.08 -0.21 11.56
C ALA A 38 8.16 -0.08 12.79
N LEU A 39 6.91 -0.52 12.70
CA LEU A 39 5.98 -0.56 13.83
C LEU A 39 6.47 -1.48 14.96
N ARG A 40 7.04 -2.65 14.62
CA ARG A 40 7.69 -3.56 15.61
C ARG A 40 8.84 -2.88 16.35
N LEU A 41 9.56 -1.99 15.66
CA LEU A 41 10.62 -1.15 16.23
C LEU A 41 10.10 0.11 16.94
N ARG A 42 8.78 0.23 17.16
CA ARG A 42 8.12 1.39 17.80
C ARG A 42 8.30 2.71 17.03
N VAL A 43 8.49 2.64 15.72
CA VAL A 43 8.51 3.80 14.83
C VAL A 43 7.11 4.03 14.25
N ASN A 44 6.62 5.26 14.32
CA ASN A 44 5.35 5.62 13.69
C ASN A 44 5.51 5.65 12.16
N VAL A 45 4.52 5.13 11.44
CA VAL A 45 4.53 5.04 9.98
C VAL A 45 3.32 5.76 9.39
N VAL A 46 3.54 6.50 8.32
CA VAL A 46 2.49 6.99 7.42
C VAL A 46 2.64 6.24 6.11
N LEU A 47 1.62 5.48 5.73
CA LEU A 47 1.53 4.88 4.40
C LEU A 47 0.70 5.82 3.53
N ASP A 48 1.30 6.31 2.45
CA ASP A 48 0.69 7.28 1.52
C ASP A 48 0.36 6.56 0.19
N PHE A 49 -0.67 5.72 0.22
CA PHE A 49 -1.16 4.95 -0.93
C PHE A 49 -2.58 5.42 -1.28
N GLY A 50 -3.12 4.95 -2.42
CA GLY A 50 -4.49 5.27 -2.82
C GLY A 50 -5.59 4.63 -1.96
N PHE A 51 -5.32 3.47 -1.33
CA PHE A 51 -6.25 2.69 -0.48
C PHE A 51 -7.69 2.63 -1.00
N TRP A 52 -7.88 2.00 -2.16
CA TRP A 52 -9.08 2.13 -2.97
C TRP A 52 -10.28 1.40 -2.39
N SER A 53 -10.05 0.28 -1.71
CA SER A 53 -11.09 -0.56 -1.15
C SER A 53 -11.11 -0.55 0.38
N ARG A 54 -12.29 -0.86 0.93
CA ARG A 54 -12.46 -1.14 2.36
C ARG A 54 -11.59 -2.31 2.82
N ASP A 55 -11.40 -3.31 1.98
CA ASP A 55 -10.62 -4.50 2.31
C ASP A 55 -9.13 -4.18 2.47
N GLU A 56 -8.55 -3.36 1.57
CA GLU A 56 -7.17 -2.87 1.71
C GLU A 56 -6.96 -2.19 3.08
N ARG A 57 -7.86 -1.27 3.42
CA ARG A 57 -7.79 -0.52 4.69
C ARG A 57 -7.99 -1.44 5.90
N SER A 58 -8.89 -2.40 5.80
CA SER A 58 -9.15 -3.37 6.88
C SER A 58 -7.96 -4.30 7.10
N ALA A 59 -7.34 -4.80 6.03
CA ALA A 59 -6.12 -5.60 6.11
C ALA A 59 -4.97 -4.85 6.79
N LEU A 60 -4.76 -3.57 6.44
CA LEU A 60 -3.72 -2.72 7.04
C LEU A 60 -3.99 -2.43 8.53
N ARG A 61 -5.24 -2.11 8.88
CA ARG A 61 -5.66 -1.95 10.28
C ARG A 61 -5.42 -3.22 11.09
N TRP A 62 -5.72 -4.39 10.51
CA TRP A 62 -5.47 -5.67 11.16
C TRP A 62 -3.98 -5.93 11.36
N MET A 63 -3.15 -5.66 10.35
CA MET A 63 -1.69 -5.83 10.45
C MET A 63 -1.06 -4.89 11.49
N ALA A 64 -1.52 -3.65 11.60
CA ALA A 64 -1.06 -2.75 12.66
C ALA A 64 -1.45 -3.29 14.05
N ALA A 65 -2.70 -3.73 14.23
CA ALA A 65 -3.19 -4.28 15.48
C ALA A 65 -2.45 -5.58 15.88
N SER A 66 -2.07 -6.43 14.92
CA SER A 66 -1.38 -7.70 15.18
C SER A 66 0.04 -7.51 15.73
N VAL A 67 0.67 -6.34 15.51
CA VAL A 67 1.94 -5.94 16.12
C VAL A 67 1.77 -4.98 17.30
N GLY A 68 0.54 -4.81 17.81
CA GLY A 68 0.23 -3.96 18.96
C GLY A 68 0.31 -2.46 18.69
N ALA A 69 0.19 -2.04 17.42
CA ALA A 69 0.10 -0.63 17.03
C ALA A 69 -1.37 -0.21 16.83
N SER A 70 -1.66 1.08 17.08
CA SER A 70 -2.90 1.72 16.68
C SER A 70 -2.84 2.12 15.20
N CYS A 71 -4.00 2.24 14.55
CA CYS A 71 -4.11 2.69 13.18
C CYS A 71 -5.18 3.78 13.07
N GLU A 72 -4.87 4.84 12.32
CA GLU A 72 -5.76 5.96 12.02
C GLU A 72 -5.91 6.07 10.50
N ILE A 73 -7.14 6.27 10.02
CA ILE A 73 -7.42 6.54 8.61
C ILE A 73 -7.62 8.05 8.46
N VAL A 74 -6.76 8.70 7.66
CA VAL A 74 -6.90 10.10 7.28
C VAL A 74 -7.55 10.17 5.90
N TYR A 75 -8.83 10.54 5.85
CA TYR A 75 -9.56 10.71 4.60
C TYR A 75 -9.67 12.18 4.20
N LEU A 76 -9.22 12.49 2.97
CA LEU A 76 -9.22 13.83 2.41
C LEU A 76 -10.16 13.86 1.19
N PRO A 77 -11.48 14.08 1.37
CA PRO A 77 -12.40 14.14 0.24
C PRO A 77 -12.04 15.30 -0.69
N VAL A 78 -12.14 15.05 -1.99
CA VAL A 78 -11.87 16.06 -3.03
C VAL A 78 -12.97 16.06 -4.08
N ASP A 79 -13.46 17.26 -4.38
CA ASP A 79 -14.44 17.46 -5.45
C ASP A 79 -13.82 17.10 -6.80
N ARG A 80 -14.62 16.50 -7.69
CA ARG A 80 -14.15 16.03 -9.00
C ARG A 80 -13.44 17.13 -9.79
N ALA A 81 -14.00 18.34 -9.84
CA ALA A 81 -13.41 19.47 -10.56
C ALA A 81 -12.03 19.87 -9.98
N VAL A 82 -11.92 19.94 -8.65
CA VAL A 82 -10.67 20.26 -7.95
C VAL A 82 -9.64 19.14 -8.14
N GLN A 83 -10.08 17.89 -8.16
CA GLN A 83 -9.20 16.74 -8.41
C GLN A 83 -8.60 16.80 -9.81
N TRP A 84 -9.43 17.09 -10.83
CA TRP A 84 -8.98 17.24 -12.21
C TRP A 84 -8.02 18.41 -12.38
N GLU A 85 -8.36 19.60 -11.85
CA GLU A 85 -7.49 20.79 -11.89
C GLU A 85 -6.10 20.48 -11.29
N ARG A 86 -6.04 19.77 -10.16
CA ARG A 86 -4.77 19.37 -9.53
C ARG A 86 -3.98 18.36 -10.36
N ILE A 87 -4.65 17.49 -11.10
CA ILE A 87 -4.00 16.51 -11.98
C ILE A 87 -3.41 17.22 -13.19
N GLU A 88 -4.19 18.10 -13.84
CA GLU A 88 -3.71 18.95 -14.95
C GLU A 88 -2.52 19.79 -14.50
N HIS A 89 -2.62 20.46 -13.36
CA HIS A 89 -1.51 21.27 -12.83
C HIS A 89 -0.23 20.43 -12.63
N ARG A 90 -0.34 19.21 -12.06
CA ARG A 90 0.85 18.33 -11.91
C ARG A 90 1.41 17.90 -13.26
N TRP A 91 0.55 17.60 -14.23
CA TRP A 91 0.97 17.23 -15.57
C TRP A 91 1.71 18.38 -16.27
N GLU A 92 1.24 19.62 -16.12
CA GLU A 92 1.87 20.79 -16.72
C GLU A 92 3.21 21.16 -16.08
N HIS A 93 3.33 21.00 -14.75
CA HIS A 93 4.47 21.56 -14.00
C HIS A 93 5.53 20.53 -13.60
N THR A 94 5.13 19.27 -13.41
CA THR A 94 6.01 18.18 -12.98
C THR A 94 5.66 16.86 -13.70
N PRO A 95 5.60 16.84 -15.04
CA PRO A 95 5.18 15.65 -15.80
C PRO A 95 6.05 14.42 -15.52
N GLU A 96 7.32 14.60 -15.15
CA GLU A 96 8.27 13.53 -14.81
C GLU A 96 8.01 12.88 -13.44
N GLN A 97 7.17 13.51 -12.60
CA GLN A 97 6.83 13.04 -11.25
C GLN A 97 5.38 12.52 -11.16
N THR A 98 4.70 12.38 -12.29
CA THR A 98 3.32 11.90 -12.36
C THR A 98 3.13 10.96 -13.55
N PHE A 99 1.99 10.29 -13.59
CA PHE A 99 1.57 9.46 -14.71
C PHE A 99 0.62 10.24 -15.63
N PRO A 100 0.66 9.99 -16.96
CA PRO A 100 -0.31 10.53 -17.89
C PRO A 100 -1.71 9.96 -17.59
N MET A 101 -2.70 10.84 -17.56
CA MET A 101 -4.10 10.50 -17.26
C MET A 101 -5.04 11.32 -18.14
N ALA A 102 -6.00 10.67 -18.79
CA ALA A 102 -7.08 11.33 -19.49
C ALA A 102 -8.23 11.69 -18.54
N GLU A 103 -8.98 12.76 -18.82
CA GLU A 103 -10.12 13.18 -17.99
C GLU A 103 -11.17 12.08 -17.82
N THR A 104 -11.42 11.34 -18.90
CA THR A 104 -12.39 10.23 -18.91
C THR A 104 -11.97 9.06 -18.00
N GLU A 105 -10.68 8.90 -17.69
CA GLU A 105 -10.21 7.89 -16.75
C GLU A 105 -10.58 8.26 -15.30
N LEU A 106 -10.68 9.55 -14.99
CA LEU A 106 -10.98 10.03 -13.64
C LEU A 106 -12.34 9.55 -13.14
N ASP A 107 -13.37 9.64 -13.97
CA ASP A 107 -14.73 9.31 -13.56
C ASP A 107 -14.87 7.80 -13.28
N ALA A 108 -14.29 6.95 -14.15
CA ALA A 108 -14.24 5.51 -13.94
C ALA A 108 -13.51 5.13 -12.63
N TRP A 109 -12.43 5.85 -12.30
CA TRP A 109 -11.70 5.66 -11.05
C TRP A 109 -12.50 6.09 -9.84
N ARG A 110 -13.20 7.23 -9.91
CA ARG A 110 -14.05 7.70 -8.81
C ARG A 110 -15.21 6.74 -8.52
N GLU A 111 -15.74 6.06 -9.52
CA GLU A 111 -16.76 5.02 -9.34
C GLU A 111 -16.20 3.76 -8.66
N HIS A 112 -14.92 3.45 -8.88
CA HIS A 112 -14.27 2.28 -8.27
C HIS A 112 -13.86 2.51 -6.82
N PHE A 113 -13.53 3.75 -6.45
CA PHE A 113 -13.09 4.10 -5.11
C PHE A 113 -14.20 3.94 -4.06
N GLN A 114 -13.90 3.19 -2.99
CA GLN A 114 -14.79 3.01 -1.85
C GLN A 114 -14.39 3.97 -0.73
N ALA A 115 -15.09 5.10 -0.61
CA ALA A 115 -14.84 6.07 0.46
C ALA A 115 -15.00 5.43 1.85
N PRO A 116 -14.13 5.75 2.83
CA PRO A 116 -14.22 5.17 4.16
C PRO A 116 -15.48 5.64 4.89
N ASP A 117 -16.16 4.69 5.53
CA ASP A 117 -17.35 4.96 6.33
C ASP A 117 -17.00 5.49 7.75
N PRO A 118 -17.97 6.02 8.52
CA PRO A 118 -17.73 6.50 9.88
C PRO A 118 -17.18 5.45 10.86
N ASP A 119 -17.46 4.16 10.64
CA ASP A 119 -16.97 3.08 11.50
C ASP A 119 -15.47 2.81 11.22
N GLU A 120 -15.06 2.91 9.95
CA GLU A 120 -13.66 2.88 9.54
C GLU A 120 -12.89 4.06 10.17
N LEU A 121 -13.44 5.28 10.10
CA LEU A 121 -12.79 6.49 10.60
C LEU A 121 -12.71 6.56 12.14
N SER A 122 -13.69 6.03 12.85
CA SER A 122 -13.68 5.99 14.32
C SER A 122 -12.80 4.88 14.91
N GLY A 123 -12.40 3.92 14.08
CA GLY A 123 -11.62 2.76 14.52
C GLY A 123 -12.42 1.75 15.35
N ALA A 124 -13.75 1.87 15.42
CA ALA A 124 -14.61 1.16 16.37
C ALA A 124 -14.61 -0.37 16.22
N SER A 125 -14.47 -0.87 15.00
CA SER A 125 -14.51 -2.31 14.70
C SER A 125 -13.73 -2.64 13.43
N LEU A 126 -13.16 -3.85 13.39
CA LEU A 126 -12.50 -4.41 12.23
C LEU A 126 -13.42 -5.51 11.65
N PRO A 127 -13.85 -5.41 10.38
CA PRO A 127 -14.72 -6.42 9.79
C PRO A 127 -14.01 -7.77 9.64
N ALA A 128 -14.79 -8.84 9.41
CA ALA A 128 -14.23 -10.11 8.99
C ALA A 128 -13.65 -9.99 7.56
N PRO A 129 -12.62 -10.78 7.21
CA PRO A 129 -12.13 -10.84 5.83
C PRO A 129 -13.25 -11.29 4.88
N PRO A 130 -13.18 -10.94 3.58
CA PRO A 130 -14.20 -11.31 2.62
C PRO A 130 -14.26 -12.84 2.40
N PRO A 131 -15.39 -13.38 1.91
CA PRO A 131 -15.53 -14.81 1.65
C PRO A 131 -14.43 -15.34 0.73
N GLY A 132 -13.77 -16.42 1.17
CA GLY A 132 -12.67 -17.05 0.43
C GLY A 132 -11.30 -16.87 1.08
N ASP A 133 -11.15 -15.91 1.99
CA ASP A 133 -9.93 -15.72 2.79
C ASP A 133 -10.20 -16.10 4.27
N GLU A 134 -9.35 -16.94 4.86
CA GLU A 134 -9.52 -17.40 6.25
C GLU A 134 -9.12 -16.33 7.28
N SER A 135 -8.24 -15.41 6.88
CA SER A 135 -7.75 -14.30 7.67
C SER A 135 -7.47 -13.06 6.81
N TRP A 136 -7.29 -11.91 7.48
CA TRP A 136 -6.79 -10.71 6.81
C TRP A 136 -5.34 -10.86 6.30
N LEU A 137 -4.56 -11.77 6.89
CA LEU A 137 -3.23 -12.08 6.37
C LEU A 137 -3.33 -12.79 5.01
N ASP A 138 -4.23 -13.77 4.87
CA ASP A 138 -4.42 -14.48 3.59
C ASP A 138 -4.87 -13.52 2.48
N TRP A 139 -5.82 -12.65 2.80
CA TRP A 139 -6.25 -11.60 1.89
C TRP A 139 -5.09 -10.69 1.50
N ALA A 140 -4.29 -10.24 2.49
CA ALA A 140 -3.18 -9.31 2.28
C ALA A 140 -2.05 -9.95 1.47
N GLU A 141 -1.72 -11.22 1.68
CA GLU A 141 -0.69 -11.93 0.90
C GLU A 141 -1.14 -12.17 -0.55
N ARG A 142 -2.44 -12.40 -0.77
CA ARG A 142 -3.01 -12.51 -2.11
C ARG A 142 -3.00 -11.16 -2.85
N PHE A 143 -3.33 -10.07 -2.17
CA PHE A 143 -3.35 -8.72 -2.75
C PHE A 143 -1.94 -8.10 -2.88
N TRP A 144 -1.04 -8.37 -1.93
CA TRP A 144 0.35 -7.92 -1.93
C TRP A 144 1.30 -9.13 -1.92
N PRO A 145 1.58 -9.75 -3.08
CA PRO A 145 2.29 -11.03 -3.15
C PRO A 145 3.70 -11.02 -2.57
N SER A 146 4.34 -9.85 -2.49
CA SER A 146 5.67 -9.71 -1.91
C SER A 146 5.68 -9.63 -0.38
N LEU A 147 4.51 -9.50 0.26
CA LEU A 147 4.34 -9.37 1.71
C LEU A 147 4.87 -10.61 2.45
N ALA A 148 4.44 -11.82 2.05
CA ALA A 148 4.88 -13.08 2.66
C ALA A 148 6.41 -13.24 2.62
N ALA A 149 7.01 -12.97 1.45
CA ALA A 149 8.44 -13.04 1.24
C ALA A 149 9.23 -11.93 1.97
N ALA A 150 8.56 -10.89 2.47
CA ALA A 150 9.18 -9.78 3.19
C ALA A 150 9.05 -9.89 4.70
N LEU A 151 7.95 -10.47 5.20
CA LEU A 151 7.69 -10.68 6.63
C LEU A 151 8.40 -11.94 7.17
N THR A 152 8.77 -12.87 6.29
CA THR A 152 9.61 -14.02 6.67
C THR A 152 11.01 -13.49 7.03
N PRO A 153 11.54 -13.74 8.24
CA PRO A 153 12.91 -13.39 8.55
C PRO A 153 13.81 -14.10 7.54
N SER A 154 14.57 -13.33 6.76
CA SER A 154 15.48 -13.87 5.75
C SER A 154 16.48 -14.82 6.45
N LEU A 155 16.21 -16.12 6.38
CA LEU A 155 17.13 -17.16 6.82
C LEU A 155 18.33 -17.13 5.87
N THR A 156 19.37 -16.38 6.24
CA THR A 156 20.80 -16.65 5.94
C THR A 156 21.67 -15.49 6.45
N ARG A 157 21.95 -15.48 7.76
CA ARG A 157 23.20 -14.89 8.29
C ARG A 157 23.77 -15.76 9.41
N SER A 158 24.64 -16.69 9.00
CA SER A 158 25.88 -17.08 9.68
C SER A 158 26.23 -18.54 9.34
N SER A 159 26.98 -18.73 8.24
CA SER A 159 28.05 -19.73 8.29
C SER A 159 29.30 -18.99 8.74
N ASN A 160 29.45 -18.89 10.06
CA ASN A 160 30.71 -18.49 10.68
C ASN A 160 31.54 -19.77 10.87
N GLU A 161 32.17 -20.26 9.80
CA GLU A 161 33.29 -21.19 9.95
C GLU A 161 34.55 -20.33 10.17
N GLY A 162 34.98 -20.26 11.43
CA GLY A 162 36.25 -19.67 11.80
C GLY A 162 37.44 -20.49 11.27
N PRO A 163 38.64 -19.90 11.21
CA PRO A 163 39.80 -20.55 10.61
C PRO A 163 40.31 -21.68 11.51
N THR A 164 40.41 -22.89 10.97
CA THR A 164 41.13 -23.99 11.62
C THR A 164 42.62 -23.81 11.34
N GLU A 165 43.34 -23.21 12.29
CA GLU A 165 44.79 -23.38 12.40
C GLU A 165 45.10 -24.82 12.86
N ARG A 166 45.87 -25.56 12.06
CA ARG A 166 47.03 -26.39 12.46
C ARG A 166 47.71 -27.00 11.24
#